data_AF-A0A7G2CIC4-F1
#
_entry.id   AF-A0A7G2CIC4-F1
#
_cell.length_a   1.000
_cell.length_b   1.000
_cell.length_c   1.000
_cell.angle_alpha   90.00
_cell.angle_beta   90.00
_cell.angle_gamma   90.00
#
_symmetry.space_group_name_H-M   'P 1'
#
loop_
_entity.id
_entity.type
_entity.pdbx_description
1 polymer ?
#
loop_
_entity_poly.entity_id
_entity_poly.type
_entity_poly.pdbx_seq_one_letter_code
_entity_poly.pdbx_strand_id
1 'polypeptide(L)'
;MEIGAGVCRPSGAPLCETCPLRSFCGAYAALQAGTIPAIESIIPLKAARMKKRDEHVVSVIHELPSETGRKFVVVRRPEDGLLGGMLEFPSVVCLATQAVEVSATLSCACTSLKRVGSFKHIFSHVDMTVDVFHAKWAVPEKAASGSSKKPVGNKESLEKSVKAAVVKALNDLNNQKVNVDSVSVKTEDELKQSATSRVLWKSFELIGGAPKTTKKRSRSSITE
;
A
#
# COMPACT_ATOMS: atom_id res chain seq x y z
N MET A 1 -2.32 -28.45 -11.65
CA MET A 1 -3.48 -28.68 -12.53
C MET A 1 -3.03 -28.25 -13.91
N GLU A 2 -2.73 -29.20 -14.81
CA GLU A 2 -1.85 -28.93 -15.96
C GLU A 2 -2.59 -28.59 -17.26
N ILE A 3 -3.78 -29.16 -17.48
CA ILE A 3 -4.53 -29.00 -18.73
C ILE A 3 -4.91 -27.53 -18.99
N GLY A 4 -5.35 -26.80 -17.95
CA GLY A 4 -5.73 -25.38 -18.07
C GLY A 4 -4.56 -24.42 -18.31
N ALA A 5 -3.33 -24.85 -17.96
CA ALA A 5 -2.13 -24.06 -18.19
C ALA A 5 -1.51 -24.36 -19.57
N GLY A 6 -1.50 -25.63 -19.98
CA GLY A 6 -0.83 -26.09 -21.20
C GLY A 6 -1.72 -26.12 -22.45
N VAL A 7 -2.97 -26.57 -22.32
CA VAL A 7 -3.82 -27.00 -23.44
C VAL A 7 -5.08 -26.13 -23.55
N CYS A 8 -5.95 -26.16 -22.53
CA CYS A 8 -7.22 -25.42 -22.51
C CYS A 8 -7.02 -24.04 -21.87
N ARG A 9 -6.31 -23.15 -22.59
CA ARG A 9 -5.82 -21.89 -22.05
C ARG A 9 -6.95 -20.85 -21.92
N PRO A 10 -7.05 -20.12 -20.80
CA PRO A 10 -8.05 -19.05 -20.62
C PRO A 10 -7.70 -17.75 -21.37
N SER A 11 -6.50 -17.67 -21.94
CA SER A 11 -5.98 -16.50 -22.65
C SER A 11 -5.34 -16.97 -23.96
N GLY A 12 -6.16 -17.01 -25.02
CA GLY A 12 -5.78 -17.48 -26.36
C GLY A 12 -6.63 -18.67 -26.80
N ALA A 13 -6.42 -19.10 -28.05
CA ALA A 13 -7.08 -20.29 -28.60
C ALA A 13 -6.63 -21.55 -27.84
N PRO A 14 -7.56 -22.42 -27.41
CA PRO A 14 -7.19 -23.70 -26.80
C PRO A 14 -6.56 -24.64 -27.84
N LEU A 15 -5.62 -25.48 -27.39
CA LEU A 15 -5.00 -26.52 -28.23
C LEU A 15 -5.91 -27.76 -28.29
N CYS A 16 -7.07 -27.62 -28.92
CA CYS A 16 -8.08 -28.68 -28.96
C CYS A 16 -7.56 -29.98 -29.58
N GLU A 17 -6.69 -29.91 -30.58
CA GLU A 17 -6.13 -31.07 -31.28
C GLU A 17 -5.29 -31.98 -30.38
N THR A 18 -4.61 -31.41 -29.39
CA THR A 18 -3.80 -32.16 -28.43
C THR A 18 -4.51 -32.37 -27.09
N CYS A 19 -5.79 -32.00 -27.00
CA CYS A 19 -6.56 -32.10 -25.78
C CYS A 19 -6.99 -33.55 -25.51
N PRO A 20 -6.54 -34.18 -24.41
CA PRO A 20 -6.91 -35.55 -24.10
C PRO A 20 -8.40 -35.71 -23.75
N LEU A 21 -9.08 -34.60 -23.47
CA LEU A 21 -10.51 -34.57 -23.14
C LEU A 21 -11.38 -34.10 -24.32
N ARG A 22 -10.82 -34.01 -25.54
CA ARG A 22 -11.52 -33.50 -26.72
C ARG A 22 -12.86 -34.21 -26.97
N SER A 23 -12.90 -35.53 -26.83
CA SER A 23 -14.11 -36.35 -27.02
C SER A 23 -15.22 -36.07 -26.01
N PHE A 24 -14.90 -35.46 -24.87
CA PHE A 24 -15.85 -35.13 -23.80
C PHE A 24 -16.11 -33.62 -23.70
N CYS A 25 -15.55 -32.81 -24.60
CA CYS A 25 -15.59 -31.36 -24.52
C CYS A 25 -16.82 -30.78 -25.24
N GLY A 26 -17.83 -30.36 -24.47
CA GLY A 26 -19.03 -29.70 -25.02
C GLY A 26 -18.72 -28.41 -25.80
N ALA A 27 -17.69 -27.66 -25.40
CA ALA A 27 -17.24 -26.48 -26.13
C ALA A 27 -16.67 -26.82 -27.52
N TYR A 28 -15.93 -27.93 -27.64
CA TYR A 28 -15.42 -28.40 -28.93
C TYR A 28 -16.53 -28.94 -29.81
N ALA A 29 -17.47 -29.70 -29.24
CA ALA A 29 -18.65 -30.16 -29.98
C ALA A 29 -19.47 -28.99 -30.54
N ALA A 30 -19.69 -27.94 -29.74
CA ALA A 30 -20.40 -26.73 -30.18
C ALA A 30 -19.65 -25.97 -31.29
N LEU A 31 -18.32 -25.94 -31.25
CA LEU A 31 -17.49 -25.36 -32.31
C LEU A 31 -17.61 -26.16 -33.62
N GLN A 32 -17.50 -27.49 -33.55
CA GLN A 32 -17.64 -28.37 -34.73
C GLN A 32 -19.04 -28.31 -35.35
N ALA A 33 -20.07 -28.14 -34.52
CA ALA A 33 -21.45 -27.96 -34.97
C ALA A 33 -21.74 -26.54 -35.50
N GLY A 34 -20.77 -25.63 -35.51
CA GLY A 34 -20.96 -24.23 -35.93
C GLY A 34 -21.89 -23.41 -35.02
N THR A 35 -22.19 -23.90 -33.81
CA THR A 35 -23.07 -23.21 -32.84
C THR A 35 -22.36 -22.02 -32.20
N ILE A 36 -21.04 -22.09 -32.06
CA ILE A 36 -20.19 -20.98 -31.62
C ILE A 36 -19.10 -20.74 -32.67
N PRO A 37 -18.70 -19.49 -32.94
CA PRO A 37 -17.66 -19.17 -33.90
C PRO A 37 -16.24 -19.50 -33.39
N ALA A 38 -16.06 -19.61 -32.07
CA ALA A 38 -14.78 -19.88 -31.42
C ALA A 38 -15.00 -20.38 -29.98
N ILE A 39 -14.01 -21.04 -29.37
CA ILE A 39 -14.05 -21.41 -27.95
C ILE A 39 -13.45 -20.28 -27.12
N GLU A 40 -12.33 -19.71 -27.57
CA GLU A 40 -11.71 -18.55 -26.95
C GLU A 40 -12.67 -17.37 -26.91
N SER A 41 -12.57 -16.55 -25.85
CA SER A 41 -13.41 -15.38 -25.59
C SER A 41 -14.90 -15.63 -25.32
N ILE A 42 -15.46 -16.75 -25.80
CA ILE A 42 -16.86 -17.15 -25.58
C ILE A 42 -16.96 -18.05 -24.35
N ILE A 43 -15.99 -18.96 -24.17
CA ILE A 43 -15.93 -19.89 -23.04
C ILE A 43 -14.58 -19.72 -22.31
N PRO A 44 -14.58 -19.56 -20.98
CA PRO A 44 -15.74 -19.42 -20.11
C PRO A 44 -16.42 -18.04 -20.27
N LEU A 45 -17.74 -18.02 -20.10
CA LEU A 45 -18.48 -16.77 -19.99
C LEU A 45 -17.92 -15.96 -18.82
N LYS A 46 -17.32 -14.81 -19.13
CA LYS A 46 -16.80 -13.92 -18.11
C LYS A 46 -17.97 -13.16 -17.51
N ALA A 47 -18.23 -13.38 -16.22
CA ALA A 47 -19.14 -12.54 -15.48
C ALA A 47 -18.69 -11.07 -15.60
N ALA A 48 -19.66 -10.16 -15.72
CA ALA A 48 -19.40 -8.74 -15.66
C ALA A 48 -18.66 -8.45 -14.34
N ARG A 49 -17.51 -7.77 -14.43
CA ARG A 49 -16.75 -7.41 -13.23
C ARG A 49 -17.56 -6.40 -12.43
N MET A 50 -17.78 -6.68 -11.14
CA MET A 50 -18.36 -5.71 -10.23
C MET A 50 -17.53 -4.43 -10.23
N LYS A 51 -18.21 -3.28 -10.16
CA LYS A 51 -17.54 -1.98 -10.03
C LYS A 51 -16.74 -1.98 -8.73
N LYS A 52 -15.43 -1.74 -8.83
CA LYS A 52 -14.57 -1.62 -7.67
C LYS A 52 -14.91 -0.35 -6.90
N ARG A 53 -14.69 -0.38 -5.59
CA ARG A 53 -14.80 0.82 -4.76
C ARG A 53 -13.56 1.70 -5.00
N ASP A 54 -13.77 2.97 -5.26
CA ASP A 54 -12.68 3.95 -5.32
C ASP A 54 -12.46 4.52 -3.91
N GLU A 55 -11.22 4.46 -3.43
CA GLU A 55 -10.82 5.01 -2.13
C GLU A 55 -9.66 5.98 -2.31
N HIS A 56 -9.74 7.13 -1.64
CA HIS A 56 -8.67 8.10 -1.61
C HIS A 56 -8.08 8.16 -0.19
N VAL A 57 -6.77 8.08 -0.10
CA VAL A 57 -6.04 7.91 1.16
C VAL A 57 -4.93 8.94 1.23
N VAL A 58 -4.85 9.67 2.34
CA VAL A 58 -3.68 10.49 2.67
C VAL A 58 -2.78 9.68 3.59
N SER A 59 -1.49 9.58 3.26
CA SER A 59 -0.47 8.92 4.07
C SER A 59 0.67 9.89 4.40
N VAL A 60 1.06 9.93 5.67
CA VAL A 60 2.15 10.79 6.13
C VAL A 60 3.31 9.94 6.66
N ILE A 61 4.49 10.11 6.08
CA ILE A 61 5.72 9.49 6.53
C ILE A 61 6.36 10.40 7.57
N HIS A 62 6.32 10.01 8.85
CA HIS A 62 7.00 10.74 9.92
C HIS A 62 8.43 10.23 10.06
N GLU A 63 9.41 11.04 9.69
CA GLU A 63 10.83 10.75 9.83
C GLU A 63 11.40 11.44 11.08
N LEU A 64 12.02 10.66 11.96
CA LEU A 64 12.70 11.12 13.16
C LEU A 64 14.22 10.99 13.01
N PRO A 65 15.00 11.93 13.59
CA PRO A 65 16.44 11.85 13.62
C PRO A 65 16.90 10.72 14.55
N SER A 66 17.87 9.93 14.11
CA SER A 66 18.49 8.88 14.93
C SER A 66 20.01 8.84 14.76
N GLU A 67 20.70 8.23 15.72
CA GLU A 67 22.17 8.04 15.66
C GLU A 67 22.55 6.93 14.68
N THR A 68 21.69 5.93 14.57
CA THR A 68 21.88 4.76 13.71
C THR A 68 21.21 4.93 12.33
N GLY A 69 20.81 6.16 11.97
CA GLY A 69 20.20 6.48 10.68
C GLY A 69 18.81 7.12 10.81
N ARG A 70 17.89 6.71 9.94
CA ARG A 70 16.52 7.26 9.87
C ARG A 70 15.54 6.34 10.57
N LYS A 71 14.66 6.91 11.41
CA LYS A 71 13.56 6.22 12.06
C LYS A 71 12.23 6.73 11.54
N PHE A 72 11.25 5.85 11.46
CA PHE A 72 9.93 6.13 10.91
C PHE A 72 8.82 5.68 11.83
N VAL A 73 7.75 6.47 11.94
CA VAL A 73 6.53 6.06 12.64
C VAL A 73 5.70 5.17 11.75
N VAL A 74 5.29 4.02 12.27
CA VAL A 74 4.41 3.08 11.58
C VAL A 74 3.27 2.64 12.49
N VAL A 75 2.14 2.34 11.86
CA VAL A 75 0.92 1.86 12.51
C VAL A 75 0.68 0.43 12.07
N ARG A 76 0.39 -0.46 13.02
CA ARG A 76 -0.07 -1.83 12.75
C ARG A 76 -1.57 -1.78 12.49
N ARG A 77 -2.01 -2.26 11.32
CA ARG A 77 -3.44 -2.38 11.04
C ARG A 77 -4.10 -3.38 11.98
N PRO A 78 -5.39 -3.19 12.31
CA PRO A 78 -6.19 -4.21 13.00
C PRO A 78 -6.03 -5.57 12.33
N GLU A 79 -6.10 -6.67 13.08
CA GLU A 79 -5.98 -8.01 12.50
C GLU A 79 -7.12 -8.31 11.51
N ASP A 80 -8.29 -7.72 11.73
CA ASP A 80 -9.44 -7.84 10.85
C ASP A 80 -9.39 -6.84 9.69
N GLY A 81 -9.65 -7.33 8.49
CA GLY A 81 -9.88 -6.53 7.30
C GLY A 81 -8.69 -6.45 6.33
N LEU A 82 -8.69 -5.40 5.50
CA LEU A 82 -7.73 -5.25 4.42
C LEU A 82 -6.32 -5.00 5.00
N LEU A 83 -5.35 -5.85 4.59
CA LEU A 83 -3.96 -5.81 5.06
C LEU A 83 -3.82 -5.98 6.59
N GLY A 84 -4.69 -6.78 7.19
CA GLY A 84 -4.73 -6.97 8.64
C GLY A 84 -3.39 -7.41 9.23
N GLY A 85 -3.04 -6.84 10.38
CA GLY A 85 -1.80 -7.12 11.10
C GLY A 85 -0.52 -6.58 10.45
N MET A 86 -0.57 -6.03 9.24
CA MET A 86 0.59 -5.46 8.55
C MET A 86 0.89 -4.04 9.03
N LEU A 87 2.17 -3.66 8.95
CA LEU A 87 2.61 -2.29 9.17
C LEU A 87 2.35 -1.40 7.96
N GLU A 88 1.90 -0.18 8.22
CA GLU A 88 1.74 0.91 7.28
C GLU A 88 2.19 2.25 7.88
N PHE A 89 2.40 3.26 7.03
CA PHE A 89 2.55 4.62 7.53
C PHE A 89 1.19 5.17 8.00
N PRO A 90 1.17 6.09 8.98
CA PRO A 90 -0.05 6.78 9.38
C PRO A 90 -0.84 7.25 8.16
N SER A 91 -2.07 6.80 8.05
CA SER A 91 -2.91 7.07 6.89
C SER A 91 -4.39 7.16 7.25
N VAL A 92 -5.13 7.94 6.46
CA VAL A 92 -6.56 8.19 6.64
C VAL A 92 -7.25 8.15 5.28
N VAL A 93 -8.37 7.42 5.21
CA VAL A 93 -9.27 7.45 4.05
C VAL A 93 -10.08 8.73 4.13
N CYS A 94 -10.09 9.54 3.07
CA CYS A 94 -10.83 10.79 3.03
C CYS A 94 -11.32 11.11 1.61
N LEU A 95 -12.10 12.18 1.46
CA LEU A 95 -12.38 12.71 0.13
C LEU A 95 -11.12 13.39 -0.44
N ALA A 96 -10.93 13.33 -1.75
CA ALA A 96 -9.78 13.97 -2.41
C ALA A 96 -9.71 15.49 -2.15
N THR A 97 -10.87 16.14 -1.96
CA THR A 97 -10.97 17.57 -1.61
C THR A 97 -10.47 17.89 -0.21
N GLN A 98 -10.43 16.91 0.69
CA GLN A 98 -10.00 17.06 2.08
C GLN A 98 -8.51 16.72 2.27
N ALA A 99 -7.81 16.31 1.21
CA ALA A 99 -6.46 15.75 1.32
C ALA A 99 -5.46 16.70 2.02
N VAL A 100 -5.56 18.00 1.74
CA VAL A 100 -4.68 19.02 2.34
C VAL A 100 -4.95 19.17 3.84
N GLU A 101 -6.21 19.29 4.24
CA GLU A 101 -6.62 19.43 5.65
C GLU A 101 -6.22 18.18 6.46
N VAL A 102 -6.53 17.00 5.92
CA VAL A 102 -6.16 15.72 6.53
C VAL A 102 -4.65 15.59 6.67
N SER A 103 -3.88 15.99 5.65
CA SER A 103 -2.41 15.95 5.73
C SER A 103 -1.86 16.90 6.80
N ALA A 104 -2.47 18.07 6.97
CA ALA A 104 -2.05 19.05 7.97
C ALA A 104 -2.29 18.52 9.39
N THR A 105 -3.48 17.98 9.67
CA THR A 105 -3.79 17.37 10.97
C THR A 105 -2.93 16.14 11.23
N LEU A 106 -2.77 15.26 10.24
CA LEU A 106 -1.99 14.03 10.38
C LEU A 106 -0.49 14.30 10.54
N SER A 107 0.02 15.44 10.05
CA SER A 107 1.42 15.85 10.25
C SER A 107 1.78 16.22 11.69
N CYS A 108 0.79 16.38 12.58
CA CYS A 108 0.99 16.60 14.03
C CYS A 108 1.86 17.82 14.39
N ALA A 109 1.79 18.90 13.60
CA ALA A 109 2.65 20.09 13.75
C ALA A 109 4.16 19.75 13.72
N CYS A 110 4.55 18.83 12.84
CA CYS A 110 5.96 18.54 12.58
C CYS A 110 6.75 19.77 12.13
N THR A 111 8.08 19.68 12.19
CA THR A 111 8.98 20.78 11.81
C THR A 111 8.89 21.13 10.32
N SER A 112 8.70 20.14 9.45
CA SER A 112 8.60 20.35 8.01
C SER A 112 7.69 19.32 7.37
N LEU A 113 6.71 19.78 6.60
CA LEU A 113 5.78 18.93 5.84
C LEU A 113 5.95 19.21 4.34
N LYS A 114 6.10 18.16 3.54
CA LYS A 114 6.18 18.25 2.08
C LYS A 114 5.34 17.17 1.41
N ARG A 115 4.55 17.52 0.40
CA ARG A 115 3.94 16.52 -0.50
C ARG A 115 5.00 15.91 -1.39
N VAL A 116 5.15 14.58 -1.36
CA VAL A 116 6.22 13.87 -2.11
C VAL A 116 5.70 13.17 -3.36
N GLY A 117 4.41 12.92 -3.46
CA GLY A 117 3.78 12.41 -4.67
C GLY A 117 2.49 11.66 -4.38
N SER A 118 2.01 10.94 -5.39
CA SER A 118 0.84 10.07 -5.26
C SER A 118 0.97 8.83 -6.14
N PHE A 119 0.27 7.76 -5.77
CA PHE A 119 0.23 6.54 -6.57
C PHE A 119 -1.12 5.83 -6.44
N LYS A 120 -1.43 4.98 -7.42
CA LYS A 120 -2.57 4.06 -7.36
C LYS A 120 -2.13 2.66 -6.93
N HIS A 121 -2.87 2.06 -6.00
CA HIS A 121 -2.76 0.66 -5.61
C HIS A 121 -4.09 -0.04 -5.85
N ILE A 122 -4.05 -1.16 -6.59
CA ILE A 122 -5.25 -1.86 -7.05
C ILE A 122 -5.36 -3.17 -6.29
N PHE A 123 -6.39 -3.29 -5.46
CA PHE A 123 -6.83 -4.54 -4.85
C PHE A 123 -7.91 -5.21 -5.72
N SER A 124 -8.33 -6.41 -5.31
CA SER A 124 -9.40 -7.14 -6.01
C SER A 124 -10.69 -6.34 -6.09
N HIS A 125 -11.07 -5.66 -5.00
CA HIS A 125 -12.35 -4.96 -4.86
C HIS A 125 -12.22 -3.45 -4.62
N VAL A 126 -10.98 -2.94 -4.46
CA VAL A 126 -10.71 -1.55 -4.12
C VAL A 126 -9.64 -0.98 -5.04
N ASP A 127 -9.93 0.16 -5.64
CA ASP A 127 -8.99 0.99 -6.37
C ASP A 127 -8.58 2.15 -5.47
N MET A 128 -7.41 2.03 -4.84
CA MET A 128 -6.93 2.97 -3.83
C MET A 128 -5.97 3.98 -4.46
N THR A 129 -6.24 5.27 -4.29
CA THR A 129 -5.34 6.37 -4.65
C THR A 129 -4.73 6.92 -3.37
N VAL A 130 -3.40 6.93 -3.28
CA VAL A 130 -2.68 7.35 -2.07
C VAL A 130 -1.89 8.63 -2.37
N ASP A 131 -2.22 9.70 -1.66
CA ASP A 131 -1.42 10.93 -1.59
C ASP A 131 -0.42 10.84 -0.43
N VAL A 132 0.86 11.04 -0.73
CA VAL A 132 1.94 10.84 0.24
C VAL A 132 2.59 12.16 0.59
N PHE A 133 2.72 12.39 1.89
CA PHE A 133 3.41 13.51 2.50
C PHE A 133 4.56 13.03 3.36
N HIS A 134 5.60 13.83 3.48
CA HIS A 134 6.79 13.58 4.29
C HIS A 134 6.90 14.63 5.36
N ALA A 135 6.78 14.20 6.62
CA ALA A 135 6.87 14.99 7.82
C ALA A 135 8.22 14.74 8.50
N LYS A 136 9.08 15.75 8.57
CA LYS A 136 10.36 15.68 9.27
C LYS A 136 10.26 16.30 10.65
N TRP A 137 10.86 15.63 11.63
CA TRP A 137 10.93 16.09 13.01
C TRP A 137 12.36 16.52 13.35
N ALA A 138 12.49 17.59 14.12
CA ALA A 138 13.77 18.01 14.70
C ALA A 138 13.73 17.84 16.23
N VAL A 139 14.90 17.60 16.82
CA VAL A 139 15.06 17.73 18.27
C VAL A 139 15.08 19.23 18.58
N PRO A 140 14.27 19.73 19.52
CA PRO A 140 14.34 21.14 19.89
C PRO A 140 15.73 21.47 20.44
N GLU A 141 16.48 22.33 19.74
CA GLU A 141 17.74 22.86 20.23
C GLU A 141 17.50 23.76 21.45
N LYS A 142 18.42 23.73 22.41
CA LYS A 142 18.37 24.58 23.60
C LYS A 142 18.33 26.05 23.15
N ALA A 143 17.28 26.77 23.51
CA ALA A 143 17.35 28.23 23.55
C ALA A 143 18.42 28.61 24.59
N ALA A 144 19.51 29.23 24.14
CA ALA A 144 20.52 29.77 25.01
C ALA A 144 19.98 31.02 25.73
N SER A 145 19.51 30.87 26.97
CA SER A 145 19.70 31.83 28.08
C SER A 145 18.75 31.56 29.26
N GLY A 146 19.30 31.61 30.49
CA GLY A 146 18.54 31.97 31.70
C GLY A 146 17.97 30.83 32.57
N SER A 147 18.78 30.34 33.51
CA SER A 147 18.40 29.88 34.86
C SER A 147 17.25 28.88 35.09
N SER A 148 17.63 27.70 35.61
CA SER A 148 16.90 26.81 36.51
C SER A 148 15.50 26.33 36.13
N LYS A 149 15.44 25.32 35.25
CA LYS A 149 14.92 23.95 35.52
C LYS A 149 15.04 23.11 34.23
N LYS A 150 15.45 21.85 34.37
CA LYS A 150 15.94 20.92 33.32
C LYS A 150 15.24 21.02 31.95
N PRO A 151 16.02 20.97 30.85
CA PRO A 151 15.58 20.27 29.65
C PRO A 151 16.67 19.29 29.18
N VAL A 152 16.47 18.01 29.45
CA VAL A 152 17.09 16.94 28.64
C VAL A 152 16.02 16.56 27.62
N GLY A 153 15.97 17.28 26.50
CA GLY A 153 15.16 16.88 25.35
C GLY A 153 15.79 15.65 24.71
N ASN A 154 15.71 14.49 25.36
CA ASN A 154 16.31 13.26 24.84
C ASN A 154 15.51 12.78 23.62
N LYS A 155 16.18 12.15 22.64
CA LYS A 155 15.53 11.60 21.42
C LYS A 155 14.38 10.65 21.73
N GLU A 156 14.48 9.91 22.84
CA GLU A 156 13.45 9.03 23.36
C GLU A 156 12.16 9.79 23.77
N SER A 157 12.31 11.01 24.30
CA SER A 157 11.18 11.89 24.61
C SER A 157 10.51 12.40 23.33
N LEU A 158 11.28 12.63 22.27
CA LEU A 158 10.71 13.01 20.97
C LEU A 158 9.91 11.86 20.37
N GLU A 159 10.45 10.64 20.35
CA GLU A 159 9.74 9.45 19.86
C GLU A 159 8.39 9.25 20.58
N LYS A 160 8.37 9.38 21.91
CA LYS A 160 7.15 9.26 22.71
C LYS A 160 6.13 10.36 22.36
N SER A 161 6.58 11.60 22.23
CA SER A 161 5.73 12.73 21.85
C SER A 161 5.15 12.59 20.45
N VAL A 162 5.97 12.20 19.48
CA VAL A 162 5.51 11.98 18.09
C VAL A 162 4.50 10.84 18.01
N LYS A 163 4.77 9.71 18.68
CA LYS A 163 3.80 8.61 18.76
C LYS A 163 2.45 9.08 19.33
N ALA A 164 2.47 9.79 20.46
CA ALA A 164 1.25 10.30 21.08
C ALA A 164 0.49 11.28 20.18
N ALA A 165 1.21 12.17 19.49
CA ALA A 165 0.62 13.12 18.56
C ALA A 165 -0.01 12.42 17.34
N VAL A 166 0.68 11.43 16.77
CA VAL A 166 0.15 10.62 15.64
C VAL A 166 -1.09 9.86 16.07
N VAL A 167 -1.09 9.23 17.25
CA VAL A 167 -2.28 8.54 17.78
C VAL A 167 -3.44 9.51 17.94
N LYS A 168 -3.20 10.69 18.50
CA LYS A 168 -4.23 11.73 18.64
C LYS A 168 -4.78 12.15 17.28
N ALA A 169 -3.92 12.51 16.33
CA ALA A 169 -4.34 12.93 14.99
C ALA A 169 -5.13 11.83 14.26
N LEU A 170 -4.71 10.57 14.38
CA LEU A 170 -5.46 9.43 13.82
C LEU A 170 -6.83 9.28 14.49
N ASN A 171 -6.94 9.45 15.80
CA ASN A 171 -8.22 9.39 16.50
C ASN A 171 -9.15 10.58 16.19
N ASP A 172 -8.58 11.76 15.92
CA ASP A 172 -9.35 12.96 15.56
C ASP A 172 -9.90 12.87 14.13
N LEU A 173 -9.16 12.19 13.23
CA LEU A 173 -9.50 12.07 11.81
C LEU A 173 -10.27 10.79 11.45
N ASN A 174 -10.06 9.72 12.21
CA ASN A 174 -10.61 8.41 11.90
C ASN A 174 -11.77 8.05 12.83
N ASN A 175 -12.83 7.47 12.26
CA ASN A 175 -13.97 7.00 13.06
C ASN A 175 -13.61 5.79 13.95
N GLN A 176 -12.52 5.09 13.63
CA GLN A 176 -12.04 3.94 14.38
C GLN A 176 -10.87 4.35 15.29
N LYS A 177 -11.02 4.08 16.59
CA LYS A 177 -9.99 4.40 17.58
C LYS A 177 -8.71 3.59 17.32
N VAL A 178 -7.60 4.30 17.16
CA VAL A 178 -6.24 3.76 17.09
C VAL A 178 -5.65 3.77 18.50
N ASN A 179 -5.21 2.61 18.97
CA ASN A 179 -4.52 2.49 20.25
C ASN A 179 -3.03 2.84 20.10
N VAL A 180 -2.41 3.40 21.15
CA VAL A 180 -0.99 3.73 21.22
C VAL A 180 -0.11 2.51 20.93
N ASP A 181 -0.50 1.31 21.39
CA ASP A 181 0.27 0.08 21.18
C ASP A 181 0.38 -0.35 19.70
N SER A 182 -0.55 0.13 18.87
CA SER A 182 -0.49 -0.12 17.42
C SER A 182 0.52 0.80 16.72
N VAL A 183 1.01 1.85 17.39
CA VAL A 183 1.94 2.82 16.81
C VAL A 183 3.36 2.58 17.34
N SER A 184 4.29 2.29 16.43
CA SER A 184 5.69 2.02 16.75
C SER A 184 6.61 2.90 15.91
N VAL A 185 7.86 3.03 16.36
CA VAL A 185 8.92 3.72 15.62
C VAL A 185 9.93 2.65 15.22
N LYS A 186 10.24 2.58 13.93
CA LYS A 186 11.13 1.58 13.36
C LYS A 186 12.18 2.21 12.46
N THR A 187 13.38 1.66 12.50
CA THR A 187 14.45 1.94 11.53
C THR A 187 14.10 1.37 10.15
N GLU A 188 14.80 1.83 9.12
CA GLU A 188 14.63 1.30 7.76
C GLU A 188 14.86 -0.23 7.70
N ASP A 189 15.84 -0.76 8.44
CA ASP A 189 16.17 -2.18 8.41
C ASP A 189 15.16 -3.04 9.18
N GLU A 190 14.59 -2.52 10.28
CA GLU A 190 13.48 -3.17 10.96
C GLU A 190 12.22 -3.24 10.08
N LEU A 191 11.99 -2.22 9.24
CA LEU A 191 10.89 -2.25 8.26
C LEU A 191 11.10 -3.34 7.21
N LYS A 192 12.33 -3.52 6.70
CA LYS A 192 12.68 -4.60 5.75
C LYS A 192 12.44 -6.00 6.32
N GLN A 193 12.61 -6.16 7.62
CA GLN A 193 12.45 -7.45 8.32
C GLN A 193 11.02 -7.67 8.86
N SER A 194 10.13 -6.67 8.76
CA SER A 194 8.77 -6.73 9.29
C SER A 194 7.74 -7.10 8.22
N ALA A 195 6.58 -7.57 8.66
CA ALA A 195 5.40 -7.72 7.80
C ALA A 195 4.82 -6.34 7.43
N THR A 196 5.29 -5.76 6.34
CA THR A 196 4.87 -4.45 5.81
C THR A 196 4.02 -4.61 4.55
N SER A 197 3.05 -3.72 4.35
CA SER A 197 2.24 -3.73 3.13
C SER A 197 3.04 -3.27 1.90
N ARG A 198 2.61 -3.67 0.70
CA ARG A 198 3.15 -3.14 -0.57
C ARG A 198 2.85 -1.63 -0.73
N VAL A 199 1.80 -1.14 -0.07
CA VAL A 199 1.44 0.28 -0.04
C VAL A 199 2.50 1.08 0.71
N LEU A 200 2.97 0.58 1.87
CA LEU A 200 4.05 1.20 2.64
C LEU A 200 5.30 1.39 1.77
N TRP A 201 5.76 0.34 1.08
CA TRP A 201 6.97 0.43 0.26
C TRP A 201 6.84 1.41 -0.92
N LYS A 202 5.67 1.47 -1.56
CA LYS A 202 5.42 2.49 -2.61
C LYS A 202 5.51 3.91 -2.06
N SER A 203 4.97 4.17 -0.85
CA SER A 203 5.13 5.47 -0.19
C SER A 203 6.60 5.75 0.13
N PHE A 204 7.33 4.75 0.58
CA PHE A 204 8.74 4.86 0.95
C PHE A 204 9.67 5.13 -0.25
N GLU A 205 9.38 4.55 -1.41
CA GLU A 205 10.11 4.81 -2.67
C GLU A 205 10.05 6.30 -3.08
N LEU A 206 8.97 7.01 -2.76
CA LEU A 206 8.81 8.45 -3.10
C LEU A 206 9.78 9.36 -2.35
N ILE A 207 10.32 8.91 -1.21
CA ILE A 207 11.33 9.66 -0.43
C ILE A 207 12.75 9.12 -0.65
N GLY A 208 12.95 8.27 -1.65
CA GLY A 208 14.27 7.70 -1.99
C GLY A 208 14.71 6.53 -1.11
N GLY A 209 13.77 5.86 -0.43
CA GLY A 209 14.04 4.57 0.23
C GLY A 209 14.06 3.39 -0.76
N ALA A 210 14.63 2.24 -0.38
CA ALA A 210 14.65 1.01 -1.19
C ALA A 210 13.29 0.27 -1.17
N PRO A 211 12.96 -0.65 -2.11
CA PRO A 211 13.80 -1.22 -3.17
C PRO A 211 13.25 -1.09 -4.60
N LYS A 212 14.13 -0.69 -5.53
CA LYS A 212 14.00 -1.05 -6.95
C LYS A 212 14.26 -2.55 -7.11
N THR A 213 13.21 -3.37 -7.12
CA THR A 213 13.21 -4.63 -7.88
C THR A 213 12.07 -4.59 -8.87
N THR A 214 12.30 -3.92 -9.99
CA THR A 214 11.52 -4.05 -11.22
C THR A 214 11.69 -5.48 -11.74
N LYS A 215 10.83 -6.41 -11.31
CA LYS A 215 10.52 -7.58 -12.14
C LYS A 215 9.74 -7.06 -13.35
N LYS A 216 10.49 -6.61 -14.36
CA LYS A 216 9.99 -6.35 -15.71
C LYS A 216 9.39 -7.69 -16.17
N ARG A 217 8.07 -7.84 -16.10
CA ARG A 217 7.38 -8.88 -16.87
C ARG A 217 7.61 -8.50 -18.33
N SER A 218 8.68 -9.03 -18.93
CA SER A 218 8.89 -9.01 -20.36
C SER A 218 7.70 -9.75 -20.98
N ARG A 219 6.70 -8.99 -21.40
CA ARG A 219 5.77 -9.45 -22.43
C ARG A 219 6.62 -9.48 -23.70
N SER A 220 7.19 -10.64 -23.99
CA SER A 220 7.77 -10.94 -25.28
C SER A 220 6.62 -10.91 -26.27
N SER A 221 6.45 -9.77 -26.94
CA SER A 221 5.73 -9.65 -28.19
C SER A 221 6.56 -10.39 -29.24
N ILE A 222 6.20 -11.65 -29.50
CA ILE A 222 6.63 -12.36 -30.71
C ILE A 222 5.49 -12.18 -31.69
N THR A 223 5.69 -11.22 -32.57
CA THR A 223 5.11 -11.16 -33.91
C THR A 223 5.89 -12.10 -34.80
N GLU A 224 5.25 -13.14 -35.30
CA GLU A 224 5.28 -13.63 -36.68
C GLU A 224 4.24 -14.74 -36.84
#